data_AF-A0A392PSC7-F1
#
_entry.id   AF-A0A392PSC7-F1
#
_cell.length_a   1.000
_cell.length_b   1.000
_cell.length_c   1.000
_cell.angle_alpha   90.00
_cell.angle_beta   90.00
_cell.angle_gamma   90.00
#
_symmetry.space_group_name_H-M   'P 1'
#
loop_
_entity.id
_entity.type
_entity.pdbx_description
1 polymer ?
#
loop_
_entity_poly.entity_id
_entity_poly.type
_entity_poly.pdbx_seq_one_letter_code
_entity_poly.pdbx_strand_id
1 'polypeptide(L)'
;MSMKPPPKKVNTEGAPKKTRFSQAERSTKRDLSYFEHMDSSQLPPFMHEYYTDVVDVEGDGHCRFRDVSVLLGKSEEAYQMVRLDLTIELNHNRARYVNLFGGKERFDFIKNALTPHAIGPVYDDKWMTMPDIGFLLAQRYKHAVVVLGGNGG
;
A
#
# COMPACT_ATOMS: atom_id res chain seq x y z
N MET A 1 58.11 8.69 8.11
CA MET A 1 56.99 8.66 9.07
C MET A 1 56.42 7.25 9.09
N SER A 2 56.48 6.56 10.22
CA SER A 2 56.09 5.15 10.38
C SER A 2 54.74 5.07 11.08
N MET A 3 53.72 4.49 10.44
CA MET A 3 52.40 4.29 11.03
C MET A 3 52.37 2.98 11.81
N LYS A 4 52.03 3.05 13.10
CA LYS A 4 51.78 1.88 13.94
C LYS A 4 50.36 1.35 13.69
N PRO A 5 50.14 0.02 13.62
CA PRO A 5 48.79 -0.53 13.51
C PRO A 5 47.99 -0.32 14.82
N PRO A 6 46.65 -0.20 14.76
CA PRO A 6 45.82 0.01 15.93
C PRO A 6 45.75 -1.25 16.81
N PRO A 7 45.70 -1.12 18.16
CA PRO A 7 45.63 -2.27 19.05
C PRO A 7 44.20 -2.75 19.30
N LYS A 8 44.05 -4.08 19.19
CA LYS A 8 43.00 -4.98 19.71
C LYS A 8 41.54 -4.79 19.25
N LYS A 9 40.93 -5.95 18.95
CA LYS A 9 39.57 -6.15 18.47
C LYS A 9 38.55 -5.64 19.49
N VAL A 10 37.62 -4.79 19.05
CA VAL A 10 36.39 -4.46 19.77
C VAL A 10 35.51 -5.70 19.75
N ASN A 11 35.06 -6.14 20.92
CA ASN A 11 34.00 -7.14 21.04
C ASN A 11 32.68 -6.43 20.78
N THR A 12 32.07 -6.64 19.62
CA THR A 12 30.68 -6.25 19.38
C THR A 12 29.78 -7.33 19.99
N GLU A 13 29.05 -6.98 21.05
CA GLU A 13 27.90 -7.77 21.46
C GLU A 13 26.91 -7.80 20.29
N GLY A 14 26.72 -8.99 19.73
CA GLY A 14 25.77 -9.20 18.65
C GLY A 14 24.35 -8.91 19.13
N ALA A 15 23.60 -8.13 18.35
CA ALA A 15 22.18 -7.95 18.57
C ALA A 15 21.46 -9.32 18.64
N PRO A 16 20.49 -9.50 19.54
CA PRO A 16 19.79 -10.77 19.67
C PRO A 16 19.11 -11.10 18.33
N LYS A 17 19.35 -12.31 17.83
CA LYS A 17 18.69 -12.85 16.64
C LYS A 17 17.18 -12.86 16.91
N LYS A 18 16.43 -12.01 16.21
CA LYS A 18 14.97 -12.05 16.21
C LYS A 18 14.53 -13.40 15.62
N THR A 19 14.03 -14.27 16.49
CA THR A 19 13.33 -15.49 16.10
C THR A 19 12.21 -15.11 15.12
N ARG A 20 12.11 -15.84 14.00
CA ARG A 20 11.05 -15.64 13.03
C ARG A 20 9.70 -15.90 13.70
N PHE A 21 8.97 -14.84 14.02
CA PHE A 21 7.57 -14.94 14.41
C PHE A 21 6.78 -15.56 13.26
N SER A 22 5.95 -16.54 13.59
CA SER A 22 5.06 -17.21 12.66
C SER A 22 3.95 -16.25 12.21
N GLN A 23 3.37 -16.48 11.03
CA GLN A 23 2.29 -15.66 10.47
C GLN A 23 1.07 -15.56 11.41
N ALA A 24 0.88 -16.55 12.29
CA ALA A 24 -0.16 -16.56 13.31
C ALA A 24 0.09 -15.56 14.46
N GLU A 25 1.35 -15.21 14.74
CA GLU A 25 1.72 -14.26 15.81
C GLU A 25 1.74 -12.81 15.35
N ARG A 26 1.78 -12.56 14.03
CA ARG A 26 1.68 -11.21 13.43
C ARG A 26 0.25 -10.77 13.17
N SER A 27 -0.70 -11.71 13.17
CA SER A 27 -2.11 -11.35 13.19
C SER A 27 -2.44 -10.97 14.63
N THR A 28 -2.40 -9.66 14.93
CA THR A 28 -3.24 -9.16 16.01
C THR A 28 -4.66 -9.55 15.62
N LYS A 29 -5.18 -10.61 16.24
CA LYS A 29 -6.63 -10.79 16.40
C LYS A 29 -7.10 -9.59 17.19
N ARG A 30 -7.26 -8.45 16.51
CA ARG A 30 -7.93 -7.30 17.07
C ARG A 30 -9.34 -7.78 17.32
N ASP A 31 -9.74 -7.64 18.56
CA ASP A 31 -11.03 -8.05 19.07
C ASP A 31 -12.14 -7.54 18.14
N LEU A 32 -13.12 -8.40 17.84
CA LEU A 32 -14.27 -8.08 16.98
C LEU A 32 -15.06 -6.86 17.48
N SER A 33 -14.84 -6.44 18.73
CA SER A 33 -15.39 -5.24 19.34
C SER A 33 -14.95 -3.93 18.66
N TYR A 34 -13.82 -3.91 17.93
CA TYR A 34 -13.41 -2.71 17.18
C TYR A 34 -14.36 -2.40 16.00
N PHE A 35 -15.09 -3.41 15.49
CA PHE A 35 -16.11 -3.22 14.45
C PHE A 35 -17.33 -2.44 14.94
N GLU A 36 -17.53 -2.28 16.25
CA GLU A 36 -18.63 -1.44 16.76
C GLU A 36 -18.42 0.06 16.48
N HIS A 37 -17.19 0.47 16.14
CA HIS A 37 -16.85 1.90 15.94
C HIS A 37 -16.72 2.29 14.46
N MET A 38 -16.69 1.30 13.57
CA MET A 38 -16.90 1.56 12.15
C MET A 38 -18.39 1.46 11.89
N ASP A 39 -18.97 2.58 11.44
CA ASP A 39 -20.40 2.66 11.20
C ASP A 39 -20.78 1.78 10.01
N SER A 40 -20.97 0.48 10.28
CA SER A 40 -21.48 -0.51 9.35
C SER A 40 -22.79 -0.05 8.69
N SER A 41 -23.49 0.94 9.26
CA SER A 41 -24.65 1.57 8.64
C SER A 41 -24.34 2.30 7.32
N GLN A 42 -23.07 2.64 7.03
CA GLN A 42 -22.69 3.25 5.75
C GLN A 42 -22.78 2.27 4.57
N LEU A 43 -22.73 0.96 4.84
CA LEU A 43 -22.95 -0.07 3.84
C LEU A 43 -24.31 -0.73 4.08
N PRO A 44 -25.13 -0.92 3.03
CA PRO A 44 -26.34 -1.73 3.10
C PRO A 44 -26.14 -3.04 3.89
N PRO A 45 -27.06 -3.42 4.80
CA PRO A 45 -26.91 -4.61 5.65
C PRO A 45 -26.61 -5.90 4.90
N PHE A 46 -27.12 -6.05 3.67
CA PHE A 46 -26.82 -7.22 2.84
C PHE A 46 -25.33 -7.35 2.49
N MET A 47 -24.54 -6.28 2.53
CA MET A 47 -23.10 -6.33 2.25
C MET A 47 -22.26 -6.82 3.43
N HIS A 48 -22.82 -6.81 4.65
CA HIS A 48 -22.09 -7.15 5.88
C HIS A 48 -21.62 -8.60 5.91
N GLU A 49 -22.25 -9.50 5.13
CA GLU A 49 -21.83 -10.90 5.02
C GLU A 49 -20.60 -11.13 4.12
N TYR A 50 -20.21 -10.14 3.30
CA TYR A 50 -19.16 -10.31 2.27
C TYR A 50 -17.77 -9.82 2.67
N TYR A 51 -17.62 -9.15 3.82
CA TYR A 51 -16.31 -8.73 4.34
C TYR A 51 -16.09 -9.27 5.75
N THR A 52 -14.87 -9.75 6.00
CA THR A 52 -14.49 -10.34 7.31
C THR A 52 -13.69 -9.38 8.16
N ASP A 53 -13.15 -8.32 7.55
CA ASP A 53 -12.24 -7.40 8.20
C ASP A 53 -12.35 -6.02 7.54
N VAL A 54 -12.02 -4.98 8.30
CA VAL A 54 -11.86 -3.63 7.79
C VAL A 54 -10.56 -3.05 8.32
N VAL A 55 -9.80 -2.49 7.38
CA VAL A 55 -8.53 -1.85 7.66
C VAL A 55 -8.78 -0.35 7.73
N ASP A 56 -8.54 0.23 8.89
CA ASP A 56 -8.41 1.68 9.06
C ASP A 56 -6.93 2.05 8.97
N VAL A 57 -6.60 3.00 8.10
CA VAL A 57 -5.21 3.42 7.80
C VAL A 57 -5.05 4.91 7.91
N GLU A 58 -3.80 5.36 8.06
CA GLU A 58 -3.47 6.78 8.15
C GLU A 58 -3.97 7.61 6.95
N GLY A 59 -4.66 8.71 7.24
CA GLY A 59 -5.25 9.64 6.28
C GLY A 59 -4.26 10.64 5.65
N ASP A 60 -3.05 10.20 5.31
CA ASP A 60 -1.94 11.07 4.84
C ASP A 60 -1.87 11.25 3.31
N GLY A 61 -2.93 10.88 2.59
CA GLY A 61 -2.93 10.85 1.12
C GLY A 61 -2.29 9.59 0.50
N HIS A 62 -1.70 8.70 1.32
CA HIS A 62 -1.28 7.36 0.88
C HIS A 62 -2.26 6.26 1.27
N CYS A 63 -3.35 6.57 1.98
CA CYS A 63 -4.33 5.63 2.54
C CYS A 63 -4.65 4.45 1.60
N ARG A 64 -5.10 4.71 0.37
CA ARG A 64 -5.45 3.62 -0.58
C ARG A 64 -4.29 2.70 -0.94
N PHE A 65 -3.05 3.19 -0.92
CA PHE A 65 -1.87 2.34 -1.12
C PHE A 65 -1.50 1.56 0.15
N ARG A 66 -1.75 2.14 1.34
CA ARG A 66 -1.61 1.46 2.64
C ARG A 66 -2.62 0.32 2.75
N ASP A 67 -3.88 0.55 2.37
CA ASP A 67 -4.93 -0.46 2.31
C ASP A 67 -4.51 -1.65 1.45
N VAL A 68 -4.02 -1.38 0.23
CA VAL A 68 -3.52 -2.44 -0.66
C VAL A 68 -2.35 -3.19 -0.03
N SER A 69 -1.43 -2.50 0.64
CA SER A 69 -0.31 -3.16 1.32
C SER A 69 -0.80 -4.15 2.37
N VAL A 70 -1.78 -3.75 3.19
CA VAL A 70 -2.39 -4.60 4.22
C VAL A 70 -3.16 -5.77 3.60
N LEU A 71 -3.98 -5.51 2.56
CA LEU A 71 -4.71 -6.55 1.81
C LEU A 71 -3.78 -7.58 1.17
N LEU A 72 -2.55 -7.20 0.83
CA LEU A 72 -1.51 -8.10 0.34
C LEU A 72 -0.75 -8.84 1.47
N GLY A 73 -1.22 -8.73 2.72
CA GLY A 73 -0.61 -9.35 3.90
C GLY A 73 0.69 -8.69 4.36
N LYS A 74 0.92 -7.42 4.02
CA LYS A 74 2.10 -6.64 4.42
C LYS A 74 1.75 -5.59 5.47
N SER A 75 2.75 -4.93 6.04
CA SER A 75 2.51 -3.78 6.92
C SER A 75 2.03 -2.57 6.12
N GLU A 76 1.29 -1.67 6.76
CA GLU A 76 0.89 -0.37 6.18
C GLU A 76 2.10 0.38 5.61
N GLU A 77 3.24 0.37 6.31
CA GLU A 77 4.47 1.07 5.87
C GLU A 77 5.12 0.52 4.61
N ALA A 78 4.69 -0.66 4.15
CA ALA A 78 5.17 -1.24 2.90
C ALA A 78 4.43 -0.70 1.66
N TYR A 79 3.52 0.28 1.81
CA TYR A 79 2.77 0.90 0.71
C TYR A 79 3.67 1.45 -0.42
N GLN A 80 4.90 1.86 -0.09
CA GLN A 80 5.87 2.32 -1.08
C GLN A 80 6.21 1.24 -2.10
N MET A 81 6.21 -0.03 -1.69
CA MET A 81 6.42 -1.16 -2.59
C MET A 81 5.25 -1.35 -3.55
N VAL A 82 4.02 -1.04 -3.13
CA VAL A 82 2.86 -1.04 -4.02
C VAL A 82 3.04 0.02 -5.11
N ARG A 83 3.44 1.24 -4.75
CA ARG A 83 3.73 2.31 -5.73
C ARG A 83 4.83 1.89 -6.72
N LEU A 84 5.89 1.26 -6.22
CA LEU A 84 6.99 0.77 -7.05
C LEU A 84 6.53 -0.33 -8.02
N ASP A 85 5.81 -1.33 -7.52
CA ASP A 85 5.26 -2.43 -8.33
C ASP A 85 4.38 -1.92 -9.47
N LEU A 86 3.50 -0.96 -9.17
CA LEU A 86 2.60 -0.35 -10.15
C LEU A 86 3.35 0.53 -11.16
N THR A 87 4.40 1.23 -10.71
CA THR A 87 5.26 2.01 -11.61
C THR A 87 6.00 1.11 -12.59
N ILE A 88 6.47 -0.06 -12.12
CA ILE A 88 7.12 -1.06 -12.98
C ILE A 88 6.11 -1.62 -13.98
N GLU A 89 4.92 -2.04 -13.53
CA GLU A 89 3.83 -2.53 -14.39
C GLU A 89 3.46 -1.52 -15.49
N LEU A 90 3.25 -0.26 -15.10
CA LEU A 90 2.86 0.81 -16.00
C LEU A 90 3.93 1.07 -17.07
N ASN A 91 5.21 1.16 -16.67
CA ASN A 91 6.30 1.44 -17.62
C ASN A 91 6.61 0.24 -18.51
N HIS A 92 6.52 -0.99 -17.99
CA HIS A 92 6.76 -2.21 -18.76
C HIS A 92 5.76 -2.36 -19.91
N ASN A 93 4.50 -1.96 -19.69
CA ASN A 93 3.42 -2.05 -20.68
C ASN A 93 3.03 -0.68 -21.26
N ARG A 94 3.99 0.26 -21.37
CA ARG A 94 3.71 1.66 -21.71
C ARG A 94 2.84 1.84 -22.95
N ALA A 95 3.17 1.19 -24.06
CA ALA A 95 2.42 1.35 -25.31
C ALA A 95 0.95 0.94 -25.16
N ARG A 96 0.70 -0.17 -24.44
CA ARG A 96 -0.65 -0.66 -24.13
C ARG A 96 -1.40 0.33 -23.25
N TYR A 97 -0.77 0.84 -22.19
CA TYR A 97 -1.42 1.75 -21.25
C TYR A 97 -1.66 3.15 -21.81
N VAL A 98 -0.75 3.67 -22.65
CA VAL A 98 -0.99 4.93 -23.37
C VAL A 98 -2.23 4.81 -24.25
N ASN A 99 -2.39 3.69 -24.97
CA ASN A 99 -3.58 3.47 -25.80
C ASN A 99 -4.84 3.26 -24.95
N LEU A 100 -4.75 2.44 -23.90
CA LEU A 100 -5.88 2.10 -23.03
C LEU A 100 -6.44 3.33 -22.30
N PHE A 101 -5.57 4.19 -21.76
CA PHE A 101 -5.97 5.36 -20.99
C PHE A 101 -6.26 6.60 -21.86
N GLY A 102 -6.26 6.45 -23.19
CA GLY A 102 -6.64 7.53 -24.10
C GLY A 102 -5.56 8.59 -24.34
N GLY A 103 -4.28 8.28 -24.09
CA GLY A 103 -3.17 9.12 -24.52
C GLY A 103 -2.03 9.26 -23.51
N LYS A 104 -1.00 10.00 -23.93
CA LYS A 104 0.20 10.26 -23.12
C LYS A 104 -0.10 11.13 -21.90
N GLU A 105 -1.03 12.08 -22.00
CA GLU A 105 -1.38 12.97 -20.89
C GLU A 105 -1.93 12.18 -19.70
N ARG A 106 -2.90 11.28 -19.92
CA ARG A 106 -3.45 10.44 -18.85
C ARG A 106 -2.42 9.46 -18.31
N PHE A 107 -1.58 8.90 -19.18
CA PHE A 107 -0.45 8.06 -18.76
C PHE A 107 0.53 8.81 -17.83
N ASP A 108 0.91 10.03 -18.18
CA ASP A 108 1.83 10.85 -17.40
C ASP A 108 1.19 11.29 -16.07
N PHE A 109 -0.12 11.59 -16.07
CA PHE A 109 -0.88 11.85 -14.86
C PHE A 109 -0.85 10.65 -13.90
N ILE A 110 -1.12 9.44 -14.38
CA ILE A 110 -1.05 8.20 -13.57
C ILE A 110 0.38 7.99 -13.06
N LYS A 111 1.38 8.19 -13.92
CA LYS A 111 2.78 8.04 -13.54
C LYS A 111 3.17 9.03 -12.45
N ASN A 112 2.76 10.30 -12.57
CA ASN A 112 2.98 11.33 -11.57
C ASN A 112 2.34 10.98 -10.23
N ALA A 113 1.14 10.40 -10.27
CA ALA A 113 0.44 9.96 -9.07
C ALA A 113 1.20 8.85 -8.36
N LEU A 114 1.90 7.96 -9.07
CA LEU A 114 2.69 6.86 -8.50
C LEU A 114 4.05 7.28 -7.94
N THR A 115 4.58 8.46 -8.31
CA THR A 115 5.94 8.92 -7.95
C THR A 115 5.92 10.13 -7.01
N PRO A 116 5.71 9.93 -5.69
CA PRO A 116 5.85 11.01 -4.71
C PRO A 116 7.34 11.40 -4.53
N HIS A 117 7.60 12.70 -4.34
CA HIS A 117 8.96 13.24 -4.24
C HIS A 117 9.49 13.28 -2.80
N ALA A 118 8.61 13.15 -1.80
CA ALA A 118 8.96 13.31 -0.39
C ALA A 118 8.36 12.19 0.47
N ILE A 119 9.02 11.96 1.60
CA ILE A 119 8.52 11.12 2.70
C ILE A 119 7.59 12.01 3.53
N GLY A 120 6.33 11.62 3.68
CA GLY A 120 5.31 12.38 4.41
C GLY A 120 3.96 12.43 3.69
N PRO A 121 3.01 13.23 4.20
CA PRO A 121 1.71 13.41 3.57
C PRO A 121 1.81 13.96 2.15
N VAL A 122 0.86 13.59 1.30
CA VAL A 122 0.84 13.99 -0.11
C VAL A 122 -0.46 14.65 -0.53
N TYR A 123 -0.34 15.57 -1.48
CA TYR A 123 -1.46 16.24 -2.12
C TYR A 123 -2.21 15.29 -3.07
N ASP A 124 -3.37 15.76 -3.50
CA ASP A 124 -4.32 15.04 -4.36
C ASP A 124 -3.72 14.55 -5.68
N ASP A 125 -2.71 15.24 -6.21
CA ASP A 125 -1.96 14.82 -7.39
C ASP A 125 -1.20 13.48 -7.23
N LYS A 126 -1.04 12.99 -5.99
CA LYS A 126 -0.43 11.69 -5.64
C LYS A 126 -1.44 10.64 -5.20
N TRP A 127 -2.73 10.96 -5.20
CA TRP A 127 -3.75 10.02 -4.76
C TRP A 127 -3.97 8.92 -5.79
N MET A 128 -4.40 7.76 -5.30
CA MET A 128 -4.77 6.65 -6.18
C MET A 128 -6.03 7.02 -6.96
N THR A 129 -5.88 7.28 -8.26
CA THR A 129 -6.97 7.64 -9.15
C THR A 129 -7.66 6.39 -9.68
N MET A 130 -8.96 6.26 -9.40
CA MET A 130 -9.82 5.22 -9.96
C MET A 130 -10.50 5.72 -11.24
N PRO A 131 -10.74 4.85 -12.24
CA PRO A 131 -10.42 3.41 -12.26
C PRO A 131 -8.97 3.09 -12.65
N ASP A 132 -8.18 4.06 -13.12
CA ASP A 132 -6.91 3.81 -13.81
C ASP A 132 -5.89 3.03 -12.98
N ILE A 133 -5.59 3.49 -11.76
CA ILE A 133 -4.64 2.79 -10.89
C ILE A 133 -5.26 1.49 -10.34
N GLY A 134 -6.58 1.45 -10.17
CA GLY A 134 -7.30 0.21 -9.86
C GLY A 134 -7.11 -0.87 -10.92
N PHE A 135 -7.08 -0.49 -12.20
CA PHE A 135 -6.78 -1.42 -13.28
C PHE A 135 -5.35 -1.96 -13.18
N LEU A 136 -4.37 -1.10 -12.87
CA LEU A 136 -2.98 -1.54 -12.67
C LEU A 136 -2.85 -2.52 -11.50
N LEU A 137 -3.56 -2.27 -10.39
CA LEU A 137 -3.63 -3.19 -9.25
C LEU A 137 -4.16 -4.56 -9.69
N ALA A 138 -5.27 -4.57 -10.43
CA ALA A 138 -5.84 -5.80 -10.94
C ALA A 138 -4.88 -6.56 -11.86
N GLN A 139 -4.17 -5.85 -12.75
CA GLN A 139 -3.20 -6.49 -13.65
C GLN A 139 -1.96 -6.99 -12.90
N ARG A 140 -1.43 -6.21 -11.95
CA ARG A 140 -0.21 -6.53 -11.22
C ARG A 140 -0.42 -7.68 -10.23
N TYR A 141 -1.49 -7.62 -9.45
CA TYR A 141 -1.72 -8.56 -8.35
C TYR A 141 -2.73 -9.66 -8.69
N LYS A 142 -3.41 -9.61 -9.84
CA LYS A 142 -4.42 -10.59 -10.26
C LYS A 142 -5.62 -10.70 -9.31
N HIS A 143 -6.00 -9.58 -8.70
CA HIS A 143 -7.16 -9.47 -7.83
C HIS A 143 -8.20 -8.54 -8.46
N ALA A 144 -9.49 -8.81 -8.22
CA ALA A 144 -10.53 -7.84 -8.52
C ALA A 144 -10.44 -6.66 -7.54
N VAL A 145 -10.57 -5.43 -8.04
CA VAL A 145 -10.61 -4.22 -7.22
C VAL A 145 -12.01 -3.65 -7.30
N VAL A 146 -12.68 -3.58 -6.16
CA VAL A 146 -14.04 -3.03 -6.04
C VAL A 146 -13.95 -1.78 -5.15
N VAL A 147 -14.53 -0.68 -5.62
CA VAL A 147 -14.67 0.54 -4.82
C VAL A 147 -16.11 0.60 -4.35
N LEU A 148 -16.29 0.63 -3.04
CA LEU A 148 -17.58 0.88 -2.42
C LEU A 148 -17.67 2.37 -2.08
N GLY A 149 -18.78 3.01 -2.44
CA GLY A 149 -19.07 4.40 -2.11
C GLY A 149 -20.54 4.52 -1.72
N GLY A 150 -20.82 5.26 -0.66
CA GLY A 150 -22.19 5.64 -0.32
C GLY A 150 -22.66 6.76 -1.25
N ASN A 151 -23.94 6.74 -1.62
CA ASN A 151 -24.57 7.95 -2.14
C ASN A 151 -24.73 8.89 -0.94
N GLY A 152 -23.86 9.89 -0.83
CA GLY A 152 -24.12 11.03 0.05
C GLY A 152 -25.43 11.69 -0.40
N GLY A 153 -26.45 11.62 0.46
CA GLY A 153 -27.66 12.44 0.32
C GLY A 153 -27.37 13.90 0.61
#